data_AF-A0A949WKH8-F1
#
_entry.id   AF-A0A949WKH8-F1
#
_cell.length_a   1.000
_cell.length_b   1.000
_cell.length_c   1.000
_cell.angle_alpha   90.00
_cell.angle_beta   90.00
_cell.angle_gamma   90.00
#
_symmetry.space_group_name_H-M   'P 1'
#
loop_
_entity.id
_entity.type
_entity.pdbx_description
1 polymer ?
#
loop_
_entity_poly.entity_id
_entity_poly.type
_entity_poly.pdbx_seq_one_letter_code
_entity_poly.pdbx_strand_id
1 'polypeptide(L)'
;MPTLTAFLNFSLGVTLLIALCYILRECWLRALPPRLLAYLIAPGVALHELSHAAGCLLTGAKIHKITLFRDDGSGEVRHGPPKLRYPGDVIISLAPLAGCTLAFWLLGWSLGGAMNFYRVTASGTTPQTFDFVMQLFTLVYHDLELALTTAAWTDVRTYLFLYFSMCISMALAPSRQDLKNCAVGLLVLCGMALIMHLIVDRLLGARGGPVFELIANLLVKLHYPLAIVALSFLLCAVVYVAGMPFRGRR
;
A
#
# COMPACT_ATOMS: atom_id res chain seq x y z
N MET A 1 -26.80 -4.80 -6.77
CA MET A 1 -26.51 -4.03 -5.52
C MET A 1 -25.20 -4.45 -4.86
N PRO A 2 -24.96 -5.72 -4.48
CA PRO A 2 -23.73 -6.13 -3.76
C PRO A 2 -22.40 -5.81 -4.47
N THR A 3 -22.41 -5.87 -5.79
CA THR A 3 -21.28 -5.57 -6.68
C THR A 3 -20.89 -4.11 -6.68
N LEU A 4 -21.87 -3.21 -6.76
CA LEU A 4 -21.68 -1.78 -6.62
C LEU A 4 -21.13 -1.45 -5.22
N THR A 5 -21.69 -2.04 -4.16
CA THR A 5 -21.20 -1.83 -2.79
C THR A 5 -19.75 -2.28 -2.63
N ALA A 6 -19.37 -3.46 -3.14
CA ALA A 6 -17.97 -3.91 -3.10
C ALA A 6 -17.02 -2.99 -3.86
N PHE A 7 -17.44 -2.48 -5.03
CA PHE A 7 -16.65 -1.54 -5.81
C PHE A 7 -16.46 -0.20 -5.08
N LEU A 8 -17.52 0.32 -4.46
CA LEU A 8 -17.46 1.54 -3.64
C LEU A 8 -16.54 1.33 -2.44
N ASN A 9 -16.67 0.19 -1.76
CA ASN A 9 -15.82 -0.19 -0.63
C ASN A 9 -14.34 -0.32 -1.03
N PHE A 10 -14.05 -0.83 -2.23
CA PHE A 10 -12.70 -0.88 -2.79
C PHE A 10 -12.13 0.49 -3.05
N SER A 11 -12.89 1.33 -3.73
CA SER A 11 -12.48 2.70 -4.02
C SER A 11 -12.24 3.48 -2.73
N LEU A 12 -13.11 3.30 -1.72
CA LEU A 12 -13.00 3.91 -0.40
C LEU A 12 -11.76 3.40 0.35
N GLY A 13 -11.52 2.09 0.38
CA GLY A 13 -10.37 1.49 1.07
C GLY A 13 -9.03 1.94 0.49
N VAL A 14 -8.91 1.98 -0.84
CA VAL A 14 -7.71 2.48 -1.52
C VAL A 14 -7.52 3.98 -1.26
N THR A 15 -8.60 4.77 -1.32
CA THR A 15 -8.54 6.21 -1.04
C THR A 15 -8.12 6.47 0.41
N LEU A 16 -8.68 5.73 1.36
CA LEU A 16 -8.31 5.79 2.77
C LEU A 16 -6.84 5.45 2.97
N LEU A 17 -6.36 4.36 2.35
CA LEU A 17 -4.96 3.96 2.42
C LEU A 17 -4.03 5.08 1.90
N ILE A 18 -4.31 5.64 0.73
CA ILE A 18 -3.52 6.73 0.15
C ILE A 18 -3.52 7.95 1.07
N ALA A 19 -4.69 8.36 1.57
CA ALA A 19 -4.82 9.49 2.48
C ALA A 19 -4.00 9.28 3.77
N LEU A 20 -4.08 8.09 4.37
CA LEU A 20 -3.32 7.73 5.56
C LEU A 20 -1.80 7.76 5.30
N CYS A 21 -1.33 7.33 4.12
CA CYS A 21 0.08 7.41 3.79
C CYS A 21 0.58 8.86 3.67
N TYR A 22 -0.23 9.76 3.08
CA TYR A 22 0.11 11.19 3.04
C TYR A 22 0.14 11.80 4.44
N ILE A 23 -0.82 11.47 5.31
CA ILE A 23 -0.83 11.92 6.71
C ILE A 23 0.38 11.39 7.46
N LEU A 24 0.70 10.10 7.30
CA LEU A 24 1.87 9.45 7.91
C LEU A 24 3.17 10.16 7.53
N ARG A 25 3.31 10.53 6.25
CA ARG A 25 4.47 11.30 5.77
C ARG A 25 4.61 12.64 6.48
N GLU A 26 3.51 13.38 6.64
CA GLU A 26 3.51 14.64 7.38
C GLU A 26 3.84 14.45 8.86
N CYS A 27 3.35 13.37 9.49
CA CYS A 27 3.70 13.00 10.86
C CYS A 27 5.22 12.74 11.00
N TRP A 28 5.81 11.98 10.08
CA TRP A 28 7.25 11.70 10.10
C TRP A 28 8.11 12.94 9.85
N LEU A 29 7.70 13.83 8.95
CA LEU A 29 8.36 15.12 8.73
C LEU A 29 8.26 16.03 9.97
N ARG A 30 7.18 15.89 10.74
CA ARG A 30 7.05 16.53 12.05
C ARG A 30 7.80 15.80 13.15
N ALA A 31 8.27 14.57 12.98
CA ALA A 31 9.00 13.80 13.99
C ALA A 31 10.53 13.90 13.82
N LEU A 32 11.02 13.96 12.58
CA LEU A 32 12.45 13.98 12.26
C LEU A 32 12.83 15.11 11.30
N PRO A 33 14.08 15.62 11.34
CA PRO A 33 14.57 16.56 10.35
C PRO A 33 14.46 15.98 8.92
N PRO A 34 14.01 16.76 7.91
CA PRO A 34 13.75 16.23 6.57
C PRO A 34 14.93 15.52 5.91
N ARG A 35 16.16 16.03 6.08
CA ARG A 35 17.37 15.38 5.54
C ARG A 35 17.65 14.03 6.20
N LEU A 36 17.48 13.93 7.52
CA LEU A 36 17.64 12.66 8.22
C LEU A 36 16.59 11.67 7.76
N LEU A 37 15.33 12.12 7.67
CA LEU A 37 14.23 11.28 7.20
C LEU A 37 14.50 10.76 5.78
N ALA A 38 14.96 11.62 4.86
CA ALA A 38 15.31 11.24 3.49
C ALA A 38 16.31 10.07 3.44
N TYR A 39 17.42 10.16 4.18
CA TYR A 39 18.40 9.06 4.22
C TYR A 39 17.84 7.80 4.90
N LEU A 40 17.04 7.94 5.97
CA LEU A 40 16.46 6.79 6.67
C LEU A 40 15.51 5.99 5.77
N ILE A 41 14.69 6.67 4.96
CA ILE A 41 13.70 6.02 4.08
C ILE A 41 14.26 5.57 2.73
N ALA A 42 15.55 5.83 2.45
CA ALA A 42 16.18 5.50 1.17
C ALA A 42 15.93 4.06 0.68
N PRO A 43 15.94 3.02 1.54
CA PRO A 43 15.61 1.66 1.10
C PRO A 43 14.17 1.52 0.59
N GLY A 44 13.23 2.21 1.22
CA GLY A 44 11.83 2.24 0.79
C GLY A 44 11.67 2.96 -0.55
N VAL A 45 12.34 4.10 -0.74
CA VAL A 45 12.33 4.85 -2.01
C VAL A 45 12.92 3.99 -3.14
N ALA A 46 14.04 3.31 -2.89
CA ALA A 46 14.62 2.41 -3.87
C ALA A 46 13.64 1.29 -4.26
N LEU A 47 12.94 0.69 -3.29
CA LEU A 47 11.91 -0.31 -3.53
C LEU A 47 10.73 0.23 -4.34
N HIS A 48 10.31 1.46 -4.08
CA HIS A 48 9.25 2.15 -4.84
C HIS A 48 9.64 2.27 -6.32
N GLU A 49 10.83 2.79 -6.60
CA GLU A 49 11.30 2.96 -7.98
C GLU A 49 11.55 1.62 -8.68
N LEU A 50 12.05 0.62 -7.96
CA LEU A 50 12.19 -0.74 -8.52
C LEU A 50 10.82 -1.35 -8.86
N SER A 51 9.78 -1.02 -8.11
CA SER A 51 8.41 -1.45 -8.40
C SER A 51 7.89 -0.81 -9.69
N HIS A 52 8.13 0.49 -9.90
CA HIS A 52 7.85 1.16 -11.18
C HIS A 52 8.61 0.51 -12.34
N ALA A 53 9.89 0.20 -12.15
CA ALA A 53 10.70 -0.48 -13.15
C ALA A 53 10.14 -1.88 -13.49
N ALA A 54 9.72 -2.65 -12.48
CA ALA A 54 9.05 -3.94 -12.69
C ALA A 54 7.72 -3.77 -13.45
N GLY A 55 6.91 -2.77 -13.11
CA GLY A 55 5.69 -2.42 -13.85
C GLY A 55 5.97 -2.07 -15.32
N CYS A 56 7.07 -1.36 -15.59
CA CYS A 56 7.49 -1.04 -16.96
C CYS A 56 7.85 -2.32 -17.74
N LEU A 57 8.59 -3.24 -17.13
CA LEU A 57 8.96 -4.52 -17.76
C LEU A 57 7.72 -5.36 -18.08
N LEU A 58 6.78 -5.47 -17.14
CA LEU A 58 5.52 -6.23 -17.31
C LEU A 58 4.65 -5.67 -18.45
N THR A 59 4.65 -4.36 -18.64
CA THR A 59 3.82 -3.67 -19.64
C THR A 59 4.54 -3.43 -20.97
N GLY A 60 5.83 -3.77 -21.04
CA GLY A 60 6.68 -3.54 -22.21
C GLY A 60 7.03 -2.07 -22.45
N ALA A 61 6.92 -1.21 -21.43
CA ALA A 61 7.39 0.16 -21.49
C ALA A 61 8.93 0.21 -21.49
N LYS A 62 9.53 1.01 -22.38
CA LYS A 62 10.97 1.17 -22.45
C LYS A 62 11.47 2.06 -21.31
N ILE A 63 12.32 1.53 -20.44
CA ILE A 63 12.97 2.31 -19.38
C ILE A 63 14.15 3.08 -19.98
N HIS A 64 14.18 4.39 -19.74
CA HIS A 64 15.25 5.29 -20.19
C HIS A 64 16.25 5.62 -19.08
N LYS A 65 15.78 5.77 -17.84
CA LYS A 65 16.60 6.12 -16.69
C LYS A 65 15.93 5.63 -15.40
N ILE A 66 16.73 5.11 -14.48
CA ILE A 66 16.32 4.80 -13.11
C ILE A 66 17.22 5.59 -12.15
N THR A 67 16.60 6.34 -11.25
CA THR A 67 17.27 7.03 -10.14
C THR A 67 16.62 6.55 -8.86
N LEU A 68 17.29 5.65 -8.13
CA LEU A 68 16.70 5.00 -6.95
C LEU A 68 16.57 5.92 -5.74
N PHE A 69 17.44 6.95 -5.65
CA PHE A 69 17.48 7.85 -4.52
C PHE A 69 18.18 9.16 -4.90
N ARG A 70 17.72 10.25 -4.29
CA ARG A 70 18.30 11.60 -4.30
C ARG A 70 18.31 12.14 -2.87
N ASP A 71 19.18 13.10 -2.58
CA ASP A 71 19.35 13.66 -1.22
C ASP A 71 18.09 14.34 -0.63
N ASP A 72 17.09 14.62 -1.47
CA ASP A 72 15.77 15.13 -1.05
C ASP A 72 14.77 14.02 -0.67
N GLY A 73 15.19 12.75 -0.73
CA GLY A 73 14.36 11.59 -0.44
C GLY A 73 13.45 11.17 -1.61
N SER A 74 13.71 11.66 -2.83
CA SER A 74 12.97 11.30 -4.03
C SER A 74 13.70 10.27 -4.90
N GLY A 75 12.93 9.58 -5.74
CA GLY A 75 13.39 8.69 -6.79
C GLY A 75 12.74 9.05 -8.12
N GLU A 76 13.19 8.43 -9.22
CA GLU A 76 12.58 8.64 -10.53
C GLU A 76 12.88 7.47 -11.49
N VAL A 77 11.82 6.86 -12.04
CA VAL A 77 11.89 6.02 -13.25
C VAL A 77 11.34 6.77 -14.46
N ARG A 78 12.20 7.08 -15.43
CA ARG A 78 11.79 7.63 -16.73
C ARG A 78 11.54 6.48 -17.68
N HIS A 79 10.33 6.40 -18.22
CA HIS A 79 9.93 5.38 -19.17
C HIS A 79 9.13 5.97 -20.34
N GLY A 80 9.12 5.25 -21.47
CA GLY A 80 8.23 5.52 -22.59
C GLY A 80 6.83 4.95 -22.37
N PRO A 81 5.91 5.10 -23.34
CA PRO A 81 4.57 4.55 -23.23
C PRO A 81 4.59 3.01 -23.17
N PRO A 82 3.70 2.38 -22.37
CA PRO A 82 3.53 0.93 -22.35
C PRO A 82 2.87 0.43 -23.64
N LYS A 83 3.00 -0.88 -23.93
CA LYS A 83 2.39 -1.50 -25.12
C LYS A 83 0.87 -1.35 -25.15
N LEU A 84 0.24 -1.51 -23.98
CA LEU A 84 -1.18 -1.24 -23.77
C LEU A 84 -1.29 0.04 -22.94
N ARG A 85 -1.65 1.15 -23.58
CA ARG A 85 -1.65 2.49 -22.96
C ARG A 85 -2.38 2.53 -21.62
N TYR A 86 -3.70 2.36 -21.63
CA TYR A 86 -4.52 2.55 -20.43
C TYR A 86 -4.26 1.54 -19.29
N PRO A 87 -4.30 0.22 -19.52
CA PRO A 87 -4.02 -0.73 -18.44
C PRO A 87 -2.54 -0.72 -18.03
N GLY A 88 -1.63 -0.41 -18.97
CA GLY A 88 -0.20 -0.31 -18.67
C GLY A 88 0.12 0.87 -17.78
N ASP A 89 -0.49 2.05 -18.03
CA ASP A 89 -0.31 3.22 -17.18
C ASP A 89 -0.81 2.96 -15.76
N VAL A 90 -1.91 2.21 -15.60
CA VAL A 90 -2.42 1.80 -14.27
C VAL A 90 -1.47 0.82 -13.59
N ILE A 91 -0.98 -0.20 -14.31
CA ILE A 91 -0.05 -1.19 -13.76
C ILE A 91 1.23 -0.50 -13.29
N ILE A 92 1.83 0.36 -14.10
CA ILE A 92 3.06 1.09 -13.73
C ILE A 92 2.77 1.98 -12.52
N SER A 93 1.75 2.84 -12.59
CA SER A 93 1.46 3.82 -11.55
C SER A 93 1.10 3.21 -10.19
N LEU A 94 0.49 2.03 -10.18
CA LEU A 94 0.12 1.30 -8.95
C LEU A 94 1.14 0.21 -8.57
N ALA A 95 2.19 -0.01 -9.38
CA ALA A 95 3.20 -1.02 -9.10
C ALA A 95 3.85 -0.85 -7.72
N PRO A 96 4.19 0.38 -7.25
CA PRO A 96 4.74 0.55 -5.91
C PRO A 96 3.82 0.06 -4.79
N LEU A 97 2.51 0.23 -4.92
CA LEU A 97 1.56 -0.24 -3.91
C LEU A 97 1.61 -1.77 -3.78
N ALA A 98 1.65 -2.48 -4.91
CA ALA A 98 1.78 -3.93 -4.94
C ALA A 98 3.18 -4.40 -4.50
N GLY A 99 4.24 -3.77 -5.02
CA GLY A 99 5.63 -4.12 -4.75
C GLY A 99 6.02 -3.92 -3.29
N CYS A 100 5.64 -2.79 -2.69
CA CYS A 100 5.86 -2.52 -1.27
C CYS A 100 5.06 -3.46 -0.35
N THR A 101 3.81 -3.78 -0.71
CA THR A 101 3.01 -4.76 0.03
C THR A 101 3.63 -6.16 -0.02
N LEU A 102 4.09 -6.59 -1.20
CA LEU A 102 4.78 -7.86 -1.38
C LEU A 102 6.11 -7.90 -0.62
N ALA A 103 6.91 -6.84 -0.70
CA ALA A 103 8.17 -6.74 0.02
C ALA A 103 7.98 -6.79 1.54
N PHE A 104 6.93 -6.17 2.06
CA PHE A 104 6.57 -6.31 3.47
C PHE A 104 6.26 -7.75 3.81
N TRP A 105 5.42 -8.43 3.02
CA TRP A 105 5.11 -9.84 3.22
C TRP A 105 6.38 -10.72 3.23
N LEU A 106 7.28 -10.51 2.27
CA LEU A 106 8.56 -11.22 2.20
C LEU A 106 9.48 -10.90 3.38
N LEU A 107 9.49 -9.65 3.85
CA LEU A 107 10.28 -9.23 5.01
C LEU A 107 9.89 -10.05 6.24
N GLY A 108 8.58 -10.14 6.53
CA GLY A 108 8.13 -10.90 7.69
C GLY A 108 8.35 -12.39 7.58
N TRP A 109 8.22 -12.96 6.38
CA TRP A 109 8.59 -14.34 6.13
C TRP A 109 10.11 -14.57 6.34
N SER A 110 10.96 -13.73 5.74
CA SER A 110 12.42 -13.86 5.79
C SER A 110 13.03 -13.66 7.18
N LEU A 111 12.43 -12.82 8.01
CA LEU A 111 12.86 -12.58 9.39
C LEU A 111 12.28 -13.61 10.38
N GLY A 112 11.68 -14.69 9.88
CA GLY A 112 11.17 -15.80 10.70
C GLY A 112 9.91 -15.46 11.48
N GLY A 113 9.09 -14.52 10.98
CA GLY A 113 7.87 -14.10 11.66
C GLY A 113 8.12 -13.23 12.90
N ALA A 114 9.22 -12.46 12.91
CA ALA A 114 9.60 -11.56 14.01
C ALA A 114 8.43 -10.70 14.53
N MET A 115 7.51 -10.31 13.63
CA MET A 115 6.16 -9.86 13.98
C MET A 115 5.15 -10.56 13.08
N ASN A 116 4.16 -11.25 13.67
CA ASN A 116 3.22 -12.10 12.94
C ASN A 116 2.06 -11.31 12.29
N PHE A 117 2.33 -10.59 11.19
CA PHE A 117 1.30 -9.86 10.42
C PHE A 117 0.47 -10.73 9.46
N TYR A 118 0.85 -11.99 9.20
CA TYR A 118 0.29 -12.79 8.09
C TYR A 118 -0.51 -14.02 8.53
N ARG A 119 -0.78 -14.13 9.83
CA ARG A 119 -1.58 -15.24 10.38
C ARG A 119 -3.05 -14.87 10.55
N VAL A 120 -3.40 -13.59 10.49
CA VAL A 120 -4.79 -13.15 10.54
C VAL A 120 -5.47 -13.54 9.23
N THR A 121 -6.46 -14.41 9.34
CA THR A 121 -7.36 -14.73 8.23
C THR A 121 -8.52 -13.75 8.24
N ALA A 122 -8.85 -13.19 7.09
CA ALA A 122 -10.04 -12.37 6.92
C ALA A 122 -11.34 -13.19 6.82
N SER A 123 -11.39 -14.30 7.55
CA SER A 123 -12.56 -15.16 7.69
C SER A 123 -13.69 -14.36 8.33
N GLY A 124 -14.84 -14.27 7.66
CA GLY A 124 -16.01 -13.54 8.13
C GLY A 124 -16.14 -12.10 7.62
N THR A 125 -15.14 -11.59 6.89
CA THR A 125 -15.25 -10.28 6.23
C THR A 125 -16.17 -10.38 5.02
N THR A 126 -17.12 -9.46 4.93
CA THR A 126 -18.10 -9.39 3.84
C THR A 126 -17.92 -8.08 3.05
N PRO A 127 -17.08 -8.08 2.00
CA PRO A 127 -16.78 -6.95 1.10
C PRO A 127 -17.96 -6.11 0.60
N GLN A 128 -19.16 -6.70 0.62
CA GLN A 128 -20.36 -6.19 -0.03
C GLN A 128 -21.30 -5.48 0.93
N THR A 129 -20.92 -5.36 2.21
CA THR A 129 -21.72 -4.73 3.26
C THR A 129 -21.23 -3.31 3.54
N PHE A 130 -22.11 -2.46 4.07
CA PHE A 130 -21.70 -1.14 4.56
C PHE A 130 -20.79 -1.23 5.80
N ASP A 131 -20.88 -2.34 6.54
CA ASP A 131 -20.04 -2.61 7.70
C ASP A 131 -18.59 -2.94 7.34
N PHE A 132 -18.29 -3.10 6.05
CA PHE A 132 -16.97 -3.48 5.57
C PHE A 132 -15.85 -2.56 6.09
N VAL A 133 -16.10 -1.25 6.19
CA VAL A 133 -15.12 -0.30 6.75
C VAL A 133 -14.78 -0.64 8.20
N MET A 134 -15.80 -0.93 9.01
CA MET A 134 -15.61 -1.35 10.40
C MET A 134 -14.90 -2.71 10.48
N GLN A 135 -15.27 -3.65 9.61
CA GLN A 135 -14.59 -4.95 9.51
C GLN A 135 -13.11 -4.80 9.13
N LEU A 136 -12.77 -3.87 8.22
CA LEU A 136 -11.37 -3.56 7.90
C LEU A 136 -10.62 -3.00 9.12
N PHE A 137 -11.21 -2.08 9.87
CA PHE A 137 -10.60 -1.57 11.10
C PHE A 137 -10.36 -2.68 12.12
N THR A 138 -11.33 -3.58 12.30
CA THR A 138 -11.18 -4.75 13.17
C THR A 138 -10.07 -5.68 12.70
N LEU A 139 -9.95 -5.95 11.39
CA LEU A 139 -8.84 -6.74 10.85
C LEU A 139 -7.49 -6.10 11.12
N VAL A 140 -7.35 -4.81 10.83
CA VAL A 140 -6.11 -4.04 11.07
C VAL A 140 -5.77 -4.03 12.56
N TYR A 141 -6.76 -3.90 13.44
CA TYR A 141 -6.56 -3.99 14.88
C TYR A 141 -6.02 -5.37 15.28
N HIS A 142 -6.62 -6.45 14.79
CA HIS A 142 -6.15 -7.81 15.07
C HIS A 142 -4.75 -8.09 14.51
N ASP A 143 -4.42 -7.54 13.33
CA ASP A 143 -3.05 -7.63 12.78
C ASP A 143 -2.04 -6.99 13.74
N LEU A 144 -2.34 -5.78 14.24
CA LEU A 144 -1.48 -5.06 15.16
C LEU A 144 -1.38 -5.75 16.51
N GLU A 145 -2.51 -6.18 17.07
CA GLU A 145 -2.58 -6.89 18.34
C GLU A 145 -1.74 -8.16 18.28
N LEU A 146 -1.91 -8.97 17.22
CA LEU A 146 -1.13 -10.18 17.04
C LEU A 146 0.36 -9.86 16.85
N ALA A 147 0.69 -8.87 16.02
CA ALA A 147 2.07 -8.46 15.78
C ALA A 147 2.77 -8.02 17.08
N LEU A 148 2.14 -7.18 17.89
CA LEU A 148 2.73 -6.60 19.10
C LEU A 148 2.80 -7.60 20.26
N THR A 149 1.80 -8.47 20.41
CA THR A 149 1.76 -9.48 21.49
C THR A 149 2.69 -10.65 21.23
N THR A 150 2.95 -10.98 19.97
CA THR A 150 3.86 -12.09 19.58
C THR A 150 5.26 -11.63 19.21
N ALA A 151 5.52 -10.31 19.23
CA ALA A 151 6.83 -9.75 18.91
C ALA A 151 7.90 -10.22 19.90
N ALA A 152 9.02 -10.69 19.37
CA ALA A 152 10.21 -11.00 20.15
C ALA A 152 11.01 -9.71 20.42
N TRP A 153 10.62 -8.93 21.43
CA TRP A 153 11.22 -7.62 21.73
C TRP A 153 12.72 -7.67 22.09
N THR A 154 13.24 -8.83 22.48
CA THR A 154 14.67 -9.02 22.76
C THR A 154 15.49 -9.36 21.51
N ASP A 155 14.85 -9.66 20.38
CA ASP A 155 15.51 -10.04 19.13
C ASP A 155 15.75 -8.82 18.22
N VAL A 156 16.97 -8.70 17.71
CA VAL A 156 17.36 -7.68 16.73
C VAL A 156 16.49 -7.72 15.47
N ARG A 157 15.98 -8.89 15.08
CA ARG A 157 15.12 -9.07 13.91
C ARG A 157 13.83 -8.25 14.00
N THR A 158 13.28 -8.08 15.20
CA THR A 158 12.08 -7.27 15.44
C THR A 158 12.34 -5.80 15.12
N TYR A 159 13.50 -5.28 15.52
CA TYR A 159 13.90 -3.90 15.23
C TYR A 159 14.24 -3.68 13.75
N LEU A 160 14.88 -4.65 13.11
CA LEU A 160 15.08 -4.64 11.64
C LEU A 160 13.73 -4.62 10.92
N PHE A 161 12.78 -5.43 11.36
CA PHE A 161 11.44 -5.44 10.80
C PHE A 161 10.77 -4.06 10.96
N LEU A 162 10.79 -3.47 12.16
CA LEU A 162 10.20 -2.15 12.44
C LEU A 162 10.81 -1.06 11.55
N TYR A 163 12.14 -1.07 11.38
CA TYR A 163 12.84 -0.13 10.52
C TYR A 163 12.39 -0.27 9.06
N PHE A 164 12.39 -1.49 8.51
CA PHE A 164 11.97 -1.69 7.13
C PHE A 164 10.46 -1.48 6.92
N SER A 165 9.61 -1.80 7.89
CA SER A 165 8.17 -1.49 7.82
C SER A 165 7.91 0.02 7.76
N MET A 166 8.72 0.80 8.49
CA MET A 166 8.71 2.26 8.40
C MET A 166 9.14 2.74 7.01
N CYS A 167 10.26 2.21 6.47
CA CYS A 167 10.72 2.55 5.13
C CYS A 167 9.65 2.23 4.06
N ILE A 168 9.06 1.05 4.13
CA ILE A 168 8.06 0.56 3.16
C ILE A 168 6.78 1.39 3.24
N SER A 169 6.26 1.67 4.45
CA SER A 169 5.05 2.50 4.62
C SER A 169 5.25 3.93 4.10
N MET A 170 6.42 4.52 4.33
CA MET A 170 6.78 5.84 3.79
C MET A 170 6.90 5.87 2.26
N ALA A 171 7.16 4.72 1.65
CA ALA A 171 7.29 4.54 0.22
C ALA A 171 6.02 3.98 -0.45
N LEU A 172 4.96 3.70 0.30
CA LEU A 172 3.75 3.07 -0.22
C LEU A 172 2.89 4.02 -1.06
N ALA A 173 2.89 5.31 -0.72
CA ALA A 173 2.05 6.30 -1.36
C ALA A 173 2.46 6.52 -2.83
N PRO A 174 1.54 6.40 -3.80
CA PRO A 174 1.80 6.82 -5.17
C PRO A 174 2.00 8.33 -5.23
N SER A 175 2.90 8.78 -6.12
CA SER A 175 3.14 10.20 -6.33
C SER A 175 1.94 10.88 -6.97
N ARG A 176 1.90 12.22 -6.91
CA ARG A 176 0.86 12.99 -7.61
C ARG A 176 0.87 12.77 -9.12
N GLN A 177 2.04 12.48 -9.70
CA GLN A 177 2.16 12.18 -11.12
C GLN A 177 1.59 10.79 -11.43
N ASP A 178 1.86 9.81 -10.58
CA ASP A 178 1.32 8.44 -10.72
C ASP A 178 -0.20 8.43 -10.65
N LEU A 179 -0.78 9.19 -9.72
CA LEU A 179 -2.23 9.33 -9.61
C LEU A 179 -2.85 9.96 -10.86
N LYS A 180 -2.19 10.96 -11.46
CA LYS A 180 -2.65 11.57 -12.71
C LYS A 180 -2.56 10.59 -13.89
N ASN A 181 -1.45 9.85 -13.98
CA ASN A 181 -1.21 8.88 -15.04
C ASN A 181 -2.21 7.72 -14.97
N CYS A 182 -2.53 7.25 -13.75
CA CYS A 182 -3.45 6.14 -13.57
C CYS A 182 -4.93 6.56 -13.69
N ALA A 183 -5.30 7.82 -13.41
CA ALA A 183 -6.70 8.24 -13.30
C ALA A 183 -7.54 7.88 -14.54
N VAL A 184 -7.03 8.16 -15.74
CA VAL A 184 -7.74 7.85 -16.99
C VAL A 184 -7.84 6.34 -17.20
N GLY A 185 -6.73 5.61 -17.00
CA GLY A 185 -6.74 4.16 -17.16
C GLY A 185 -7.62 3.46 -16.13
N LEU A 186 -7.66 3.97 -14.90
CA LEU A 186 -8.52 3.47 -13.83
C LEU A 186 -9.99 3.71 -14.18
N LEU A 187 -10.35 4.91 -14.66
CA LEU A 187 -11.71 5.20 -15.12
C LEU A 187 -12.15 4.26 -16.24
N VAL A 188 -11.27 4.01 -17.22
CA VAL A 188 -11.53 3.06 -18.32
C VAL A 188 -11.71 1.63 -17.79
N LEU A 189 -10.84 1.15 -16.90
CA LEU A 189 -10.94 -0.18 -16.29
C LEU A 189 -12.20 -0.34 -15.44
N CYS A 190 -12.53 0.66 -14.62
CA CYS A 190 -13.75 0.69 -13.82
C CYS A 190 -15.01 0.68 -14.69
N GLY A 191 -15.02 1.47 -15.77
CA GLY A 191 -16.12 1.49 -16.74
C GLY A 191 -16.31 0.13 -17.42
N MET A 192 -15.22 -0.50 -17.88
CA MET A 192 -15.27 -1.84 -18.47
C MET A 192 -15.74 -2.90 -17.46
N ALA A 193 -15.25 -2.85 -16.21
CA ALA A 193 -15.67 -3.76 -15.15
C ALA A 193 -17.16 -3.61 -14.82
N LEU A 194 -17.68 -2.37 -14.77
CA LEU A 194 -19.09 -2.09 -14.56
C LEU A 194 -19.94 -2.62 -15.72
N ILE A 195 -19.54 -2.37 -16.97
CA ILE A 195 -20.26 -2.86 -18.15
C ILE A 195 -20.28 -4.39 -18.15
N MET A 196 -19.13 -5.03 -17.93
CA MET A 196 -19.04 -6.49 -17.88
C MET A 196 -19.96 -7.05 -16.78
N HIS A 197 -19.97 -6.43 -15.60
CA HIS A 197 -20.89 -6.81 -14.54
C HIS A 197 -22.36 -6.69 -14.94
N LEU A 198 -22.77 -5.56 -15.54
CA LEU A 198 -24.16 -5.36 -16.00
C LEU A 198 -24.57 -6.38 -17.07
N ILE A 199 -23.64 -6.78 -17.93
CA ILE A 199 -23.87 -7.81 -18.95
C ILE A 199 -24.00 -9.20 -18.31
N VAL A 200 -23.07 -9.58 -17.43
CA VAL A 200 -23.09 -10.91 -16.78
C VAL A 200 -24.32 -11.07 -15.87
N ASP A 201 -24.65 -10.05 -15.09
CA ASP A 201 -25.83 -10.07 -14.20
C ASP A 201 -27.13 -10.17 -15.02
N ARG A 202 -27.21 -9.48 -16.16
CA ARG A 202 -28.42 -9.44 -17.01
C ARG A 202 -28.55 -10.62 -17.98
N LEU A 203 -27.45 -11.17 -18.49
CA LEU A 203 -27.46 -12.27 -19.46
C LEU A 203 -27.37 -13.65 -18.79
N LEU A 204 -26.61 -13.78 -17.71
CA LEU A 204 -26.32 -15.08 -17.10
C LEU A 204 -27.05 -15.29 -15.77
N GLY A 205 -27.71 -14.27 -15.23
CA GLY A 205 -28.35 -14.33 -13.91
C GLY A 205 -27.38 -14.67 -12.76
N ALA A 206 -26.08 -14.61 -13.05
CA ALA A 206 -25.03 -15.05 -12.15
C ALA A 206 -24.68 -13.92 -11.17
N ARG A 207 -25.12 -14.08 -9.92
CA ARG A 207 -24.73 -13.20 -8.81
C ARG A 207 -23.25 -13.45 -8.47
N GLY A 208 -22.35 -12.64 -9.05
CA GLY A 208 -20.93 -12.61 -8.68
C GLY A 208 -20.00 -13.41 -9.59
N GLY A 209 -19.76 -12.91 -10.80
CA GLY A 209 -18.77 -13.49 -11.72
C GLY A 209 -17.31 -13.39 -11.25
N PRO A 210 -16.34 -13.97 -11.99
CA PRO A 210 -14.94 -14.10 -11.55
C PRO A 210 -14.22 -12.77 -11.27
N VAL A 211 -14.57 -11.69 -12.01
CA VAL A 211 -14.01 -10.35 -11.74
C VAL A 211 -14.46 -9.82 -10.38
N PHE A 212 -15.66 -10.17 -9.94
CA PHE A 212 -16.18 -9.77 -8.66
C PHE A 212 -15.48 -10.49 -7.50
N GLU A 213 -15.25 -11.80 -7.62
CA GLU A 213 -14.45 -12.56 -6.66
C GLU A 213 -13.03 -12.01 -6.56
N LEU A 214 -12.42 -11.64 -7.69
CA LEU A 214 -11.11 -10.99 -7.71
C LEU A 214 -11.12 -9.67 -6.93
N ILE A 215 -12.10 -8.79 -7.17
CA ILE A 215 -12.23 -7.50 -6.45
C ILE A 215 -12.45 -7.75 -4.95
N ALA A 216 -13.34 -8.67 -4.58
CA ALA A 216 -13.61 -9.01 -3.19
C ALA A 216 -12.36 -9.53 -2.47
N ASN A 217 -11.57 -10.39 -3.13
CA ASN A 217 -10.31 -10.91 -2.59
C ASN A 217 -9.23 -9.84 -2.46
N LEU A 218 -9.09 -8.95 -3.45
CA LEU A 218 -8.15 -7.83 -3.39
C LEU A 218 -8.54 -6.84 -2.29
N LEU A 219 -9.84 -6.60 -2.14
CA LEU A 219 -10.39 -5.70 -1.14
C LEU A 219 -10.04 -6.16 0.27
N VAL A 220 -10.27 -7.44 0.55
CA VAL A 220 -9.92 -8.04 1.83
C VAL A 220 -8.42 -7.88 2.10
N LYS A 221 -7.55 -8.10 1.10
CA LYS A 221 -6.09 -7.98 1.23
C LYS A 221 -5.59 -6.55 1.52
N LEU A 222 -6.44 -5.51 1.46
CA LEU A 222 -6.05 -4.15 1.86
C LEU A 222 -5.71 -4.01 3.36
N HIS A 223 -6.14 -4.95 4.21
CA HIS A 223 -5.73 -4.94 5.62
C HIS A 223 -4.21 -4.97 5.78
N TYR A 224 -3.46 -5.71 4.94
CA TYR A 224 -2.00 -5.75 5.02
C TYR A 224 -1.34 -4.37 4.89
N PRO A 225 -1.48 -3.62 3.78
CA PRO A 225 -0.88 -2.30 3.68
C PRO A 225 -1.39 -1.31 4.74
N LEU A 226 -2.67 -1.41 5.14
CA LEU A 226 -3.21 -0.59 6.22
C LEU A 226 -2.54 -0.90 7.58
N ALA A 227 -2.28 -2.17 7.87
CA ALA A 227 -1.61 -2.60 9.09
C ALA A 227 -0.16 -2.11 9.16
N ILE A 228 0.58 -2.12 8.05
CA ILE A 228 1.94 -1.54 7.99
C ILE A 228 1.90 -0.04 8.29
N VAL A 229 0.95 0.67 7.67
CA VAL A 229 0.78 2.12 7.88
C VAL A 229 0.43 2.40 9.33
N ALA A 230 -0.47 1.63 9.93
CA ALA A 230 -0.84 1.77 11.33
C ALA A 230 0.33 1.47 12.30
N LEU A 231 1.13 0.43 12.04
CA LEU A 231 2.36 0.17 12.78
C LEU A 231 3.34 1.34 12.68
N SER A 232 3.49 1.92 11.50
CA SER A 232 4.36 3.08 11.26
C SER A 232 3.87 4.33 12.00
N PHE A 233 2.56 4.53 12.13
CA PHE A 233 1.99 5.58 12.99
C PHE A 233 2.38 5.40 14.45
N LEU A 234 2.29 4.17 14.98
CA LEU A 234 2.72 3.86 16.35
C LEU A 234 4.20 4.17 16.54
N LEU A 235 5.05 3.75 15.59
CA LEU A 235 6.49 4.03 15.63
C LEU A 235 6.76 5.54 15.56
N CYS A 236 6.07 6.26 14.67
CA CYS A 236 6.19 7.71 14.55
C CYS A 236 5.80 8.42 15.87
N ALA A 237 4.74 7.96 16.54
CA ALA A 237 4.31 8.51 17.82
C ALA A 237 5.38 8.31 18.91
N VAL A 238 5.98 7.11 18.99
CA VAL A 238 7.09 6.82 19.91
C VAL A 238 8.29 7.74 19.65
N VAL A 239 8.72 7.87 18.40
CA VAL A 239 9.84 8.74 18.00
C VAL A 239 9.53 10.21 18.30
N TYR A 240 8.31 10.66 18.00
CA TYR A 240 7.87 12.03 18.26
C TYR A 240 7.92 12.36 19.75
N VAL A 241 7.38 11.49 20.61
CA VAL A 241 7.36 11.65 22.06
C VAL A 241 8.78 11.64 22.63
N ALA A 242 9.60 10.67 22.24
CA ALA A 242 10.99 10.56 22.68
C ALA A 242 11.85 11.76 22.23
N GLY A 243 11.51 12.39 21.10
CA GLY A 243 12.21 13.55 20.55
C GLY A 243 11.80 14.89 21.17
N MET A 244 10.71 14.97 21.93
CA MET A 244 10.22 16.23 22.52
C MET A 244 11.25 16.98 23.37
N PRO A 245 12.02 16.33 24.27
CA PRO A 245 13.00 17.02 25.13
C PRO A 245 14.10 17.76 24.36
N PHE A 246 14.39 17.33 23.13
CA PHE A 246 15.47 17.88 22.30
C PHE A 246 15.02 19.02 21.37
N ARG A 247 13.71 19.33 21.33
CA ARG A 247 13.14 20.33 20.42
C ARG A 247 13.02 21.73 21.01
N GLY A 248 12.92 21.85 22.33
CA GLY A 248 12.85 23.14 23.02
C GLY A 248 14.18 23.89 23.17
N ARG A 249 15.25 23.44 22.51
CA ARG A 249 16.60 24.07 22.55
C ARG A 249 17.05 24.67 21.22
N ARG A 250 16.11 24.92 20.30
CA ARG A 250 16.37 25.65 19.05
C ARG A 250 15.76 27.04 19.09
#